data_AF-A0A7J9YPH2-F1
#
_entry.id   AF-A0A7J9YPH2-F1
#
_cell.length_a   1.000
_cell.length_b   1.000
_cell.length_c   1.000
_cell.angle_alpha   90.00
_cell.angle_beta   90.00
_cell.angle_gamma   90.00
#
_symmetry.space_group_name_H-M   'P 1'
#
loop_
_entity.id
_entity.type
_entity.pdbx_description
1 polymer ?
#
loop_
_entity_poly.entity_id
_entity_poly.type
_entity_poly.pdbx_seq_one_letter_code
_entity_poly.pdbx_strand_id
1 'polypeptide(L)'
;MRAILDTSVLIGTDVSPIPGELAISIGSIAELHFGVLVARSERVRARRLRRLGSLLRRFDPLPVDDAVAASYGELAAAVVQAGRQPRARTMDLLIAATAHAHDARLYTHNVKDFVAFEGLVEVVSAGQRPLQAGQPAPKR
;
A
#
# COMPACT_ATOMS: atom_id res chain seq x y z
N MET A 1 3.24 15.37 7.80
CA MET A 1 3.92 14.09 7.53
C MET A 1 3.11 13.32 6.50
N ARG A 2 3.78 12.73 5.50
CA ARG A 2 3.14 12.02 4.39
C ARG A 2 2.91 10.55 4.76
N ALA A 3 1.87 9.95 4.19
CA ALA A 3 1.50 8.55 4.37
C ALA A 3 1.38 7.87 3.00
N ILE A 4 2.22 6.86 2.75
CA ILE A 4 2.11 5.98 1.58
C ILE A 4 1.16 4.84 1.92
N LEU A 5 0.17 4.66 1.06
CA LEU A 5 -0.80 3.57 1.18
C LEU A 5 -0.34 2.38 0.34
N ASP A 6 -0.12 1.24 0.98
CA ASP A 6 0.09 -0.04 0.30
C ASP A 6 -1.18 -0.44 -0.49
N THR A 7 -0.99 -1.21 -1.56
CA THR A 7 -2.04 -1.80 -2.38
C THR A 7 -3.08 -2.53 -1.54
N SER A 8 -2.67 -3.22 -0.47
CA SER A 8 -3.58 -3.88 0.46
C SER A 8 -4.61 -2.92 1.06
N VAL A 9 -4.19 -1.70 1.43
CA VAL A 9 -5.05 -0.63 1.99
C VAL A 9 -5.96 -0.06 0.91
N LEU A 10 -5.43 0.14 -0.30
CA LEU A 10 -6.21 0.65 -1.44
C LEU A 10 -7.33 -0.30 -1.87
N ILE A 11 -7.16 -1.60 -1.61
CA ILE A 11 -8.19 -2.62 -1.91
C ILE A 11 -9.08 -2.99 -0.73
N GLY A 12 -8.66 -2.64 0.49
CA GLY A 12 -9.39 -2.89 1.73
C GLY A 12 -10.67 -2.07 1.85
N THR A 13 -11.57 -2.52 2.72
CA THR A 13 -12.80 -1.80 3.10
C THR A 13 -12.74 -1.23 4.50
N ASP A 14 -11.83 -1.75 5.33
CA ASP A 14 -11.77 -1.48 6.76
C ASP A 14 -10.51 -0.70 7.09
N VAL A 15 -10.44 0.55 6.64
CA VAL A 15 -9.30 1.44 6.87
C VAL A 15 -9.69 2.45 7.94
N SER A 16 -8.94 2.47 9.05
CA SER A 16 -9.07 3.52 10.05
C SER A 16 -8.63 4.87 9.48
N PRO A 17 -9.09 6.02 10.02
CA PRO A 17 -8.62 7.32 9.56
C PRO A 17 -7.08 7.40 9.61
N ILE A 18 -6.47 7.67 8.45
CA ILE A 18 -5.00 7.81 8.32
C ILE A 18 -4.68 9.31 8.35
N PRO A 19 -3.88 9.77 9.32
CA PRO A 19 -3.50 11.19 9.42
C PRO A 19 -2.50 11.56 8.33
N GLY A 20 -2.46 12.85 7.99
CA GLY A 20 -1.46 13.43 7.11
C GLY A 20 -1.85 13.45 5.63
N GLU A 21 -0.87 13.77 4.79
CA GLU A 21 -1.03 13.82 3.34
C GLU A 21 -0.95 12.40 2.78
N LEU A 22 -2.03 11.93 2.13
CA LEU A 22 -2.09 10.59 1.57
C LEU A 22 -1.49 10.56 0.16
N ALA A 23 -0.60 9.60 -0.08
CA ALA A 23 -0.02 9.34 -1.39
C ALA A 23 0.06 7.83 -1.67
N ILE A 24 0.29 7.48 -2.93
CA ILE A 24 0.39 6.09 -3.39
C ILE A 24 1.61 5.95 -4.30
N SER A 25 2.21 4.76 -4.32
CA SER A 25 3.29 4.43 -5.25
C SER A 25 2.73 4.00 -6.60
N ILE A 26 3.45 4.31 -7.69
CA ILE A 26 3.16 3.73 -9.00
C ILE A 26 3.25 2.19 -8.99
N GLY A 27 4.01 1.60 -8.06
CA GLY A 27 4.03 0.15 -7.83
C GLY A 27 2.63 -0.41 -7.53
N SER A 28 1.87 0.28 -6.66
CA SER A 28 0.49 -0.12 -6.36
C SER A 28 -0.44 0.01 -7.56
N ILE A 29 -0.23 1.03 -8.40
CA ILE A 29 -0.98 1.19 -9.65
C ILE A 29 -0.71 0.02 -10.60
N ALA A 30 0.54 -0.39 -10.74
CA ALA A 30 0.92 -1.53 -11.56
C ALA A 30 0.25 -2.84 -11.06
N GLU A 31 0.23 -3.09 -9.75
CA GLU A 31 -0.48 -4.25 -9.17
C GLU A 31 -1.99 -4.22 -9.46
N LEU A 32 -2.61 -3.04 -9.36
CA LEU A 32 -4.04 -2.88 -9.65
C LEU A 32 -4.36 -3.10 -11.14
N HIS A 33 -3.52 -2.60 -12.05
CA HIS A 33 -3.64 -2.88 -13.48
C HIS A 33 -3.52 -4.37 -13.77
N PHE A 34 -2.51 -5.04 -13.22
CA PHE A 34 -2.35 -6.49 -13.34
C PHE A 34 -3.60 -7.21 -12.83
N GLY A 35 -4.10 -6.84 -11.65
CA GLY A 35 -5.31 -7.38 -11.06
C GLY A 35 -6.54 -7.23 -11.96
N VAL A 36 -6.70 -6.11 -12.68
CA VAL A 36 -7.77 -5.95 -13.67
C VAL A 36 -7.63 -6.98 -14.80
N LEU A 37 -6.44 -7.11 -15.38
CA LEU A 37 -6.20 -7.90 -16.58
C LEU A 37 -6.38 -9.41 -16.33
N VAL A 38 -5.98 -9.90 -15.15
CA VAL A 38 -6.10 -11.31 -14.77
C VAL A 38 -7.45 -11.68 -14.16
N ALA A 39 -8.41 -10.75 -14.07
CA ALA A 39 -9.73 -11.03 -13.51
C ALA A 39 -10.52 -12.04 -14.35
N ARG A 40 -10.94 -13.13 -13.71
CA ARG A 40 -11.62 -14.28 -14.36
C ARG A 40 -13.07 -14.05 -14.73
N SER A 41 -13.75 -13.08 -14.11
CA SER A 41 -15.14 -12.75 -14.43
C SER A 41 -15.31 -11.27 -14.73
N GLU A 42 -16.25 -10.96 -15.63
CA GLU A 42 -16.58 -9.58 -16.01
C GLU A 42 -17.00 -8.74 -14.80
N ARG A 43 -17.78 -9.32 -13.88
CA ARG A 43 -18.19 -8.65 -12.63
C ARG A 43 -16.98 -8.23 -11.79
N VAL A 44 -15.99 -9.11 -11.62
CA VAL A 44 -14.76 -8.81 -10.86
C VAL A 44 -13.91 -7.78 -11.60
N ARG A 45 -13.76 -7.93 -12.92
CA ARG A 45 -13.02 -6.99 -13.77
C ARG A 45 -13.60 -5.59 -13.69
N ALA A 46 -14.91 -5.44 -13.85
CA ALA A 46 -15.60 -4.16 -13.77
C ALA A 46 -15.45 -3.50 -12.40
N ARG A 47 -15.51 -4.28 -11.30
CA ARG A 47 -15.24 -3.77 -9.95
C ARG A 47 -13.80 -3.26 -9.81
N ARG A 48 -12.80 -4.03 -10.28
CA ARG A 48 -11.38 -3.63 -10.21
C ARG A 48 -11.09 -2.40 -11.06
N LEU A 49 -11.66 -2.32 -12.26
CA LEU A 49 -11.57 -1.13 -13.14
C LEU A 49 -12.15 0.12 -12.49
N ARG A 50 -13.35 0.02 -11.89
CA ARG A 50 -13.95 1.15 -11.16
C ARG A 50 -13.07 1.63 -10.02
N ARG A 51 -12.48 0.72 -9.25
CA ARG A 51 -11.55 1.05 -8.17
C ARG A 51 -10.29 1.75 -8.70
N LEU A 52 -9.63 1.17 -9.70
CA LEU A 52 -8.44 1.75 -10.33
C LEU A 52 -8.72 3.16 -10.87
N GLY A 53 -9.80 3.33 -11.63
CA GLY A 53 -10.17 4.65 -12.16
C GLY A 53 -10.52 5.66 -11.06
N SER A 54 -11.11 5.21 -9.94
CA SER A 54 -11.35 6.09 -8.78
C SER A 54 -10.07 6.52 -8.10
N LEU A 55 -9.06 5.65 -8.02
CA LEU A 55 -7.77 5.97 -7.40
C LEU A 55 -6.97 6.93 -8.27
N LEU A 56 -6.91 6.69 -9.59
CA LEU A 56 -6.21 7.58 -10.54
C LEU A 56 -6.84 8.97 -10.67
N ARG A 57 -8.12 9.15 -10.32
CA ARG A 57 -8.74 10.48 -10.22
C ARG A 57 -8.43 11.19 -8.90
N ARG A 58 -8.11 10.45 -7.85
CA ARG A 58 -7.94 10.97 -6.50
C ARG A 58 -6.47 11.26 -6.17
N PHE A 59 -5.56 10.47 -6.73
CA PHE A 59 -4.14 10.52 -6.43
C PHE A 59 -3.33 10.75 -7.69
N ASP A 60 -2.24 11.50 -7.54
CA ASP A 60 -1.12 11.51 -8.46
C ASP A 60 -0.08 10.51 -7.94
N PRO A 61 0.07 9.31 -8.55
CA PRO A 61 0.97 8.28 -8.02
C PRO A 61 2.43 8.71 -8.10
N LEU A 62 3.17 8.51 -7.02
CA LEU A 62 4.59 8.85 -6.96
C LEU A 62 5.41 7.94 -7.89
N PRO A 63 6.24 8.51 -8.78
CA PRO A 63 7.03 7.75 -9.73
C PRO A 63 8.20 7.02 -9.06
N VAL A 64 8.86 6.14 -9.81
CA VAL A 64 10.19 5.64 -9.44
C VAL A 64 11.22 6.59 -10.04
N ASP A 65 11.85 7.39 -9.19
CA ASP A 65 12.96 8.27 -9.52
C ASP A 65 14.27 7.79 -8.86
N ASP A 66 15.33 8.59 -8.96
CA ASP A 66 16.65 8.25 -8.41
C ASP A 66 16.63 8.06 -6.89
N ALA A 67 15.81 8.82 -6.16
CA ALA A 67 15.70 8.70 -4.70
C ALA A 67 14.98 7.40 -4.29
N VAL A 68 13.92 7.04 -5.02
CA VAL A 68 13.24 5.75 -4.85
C VAL A 68 14.18 4.60 -5.23
N ALA A 69 14.97 4.74 -6.28
CA ALA A 69 15.94 3.71 -6.70
C ALA A 69 17.04 3.48 -5.65
N ALA A 70 17.61 4.54 -5.07
CA ALA A 70 18.58 4.44 -3.98
C ALA A 70 17.96 3.75 -2.75
N SER A 71 16.77 4.20 -2.35
CA SER A 71 16.01 3.62 -1.23
C SER A 71 15.68 2.14 -1.44
N TYR A 72 15.37 1.73 -2.67
CA TYR A 72 15.15 0.34 -3.01
C TYR A 72 16.41 -0.50 -2.76
N GLY A 73 17.59 0.00 -3.12
CA GLY A 73 18.87 -0.68 -2.88
C GLY A 73 19.11 -0.96 -1.40
N GLU A 74 18.87 0.05 -0.55
CA GLU A 74 19.02 -0.07 0.91
C GLU A 74 18.05 -1.10 1.50
N LEU A 75 16.76 -1.00 1.16
CA LEU A 75 15.74 -1.93 1.65
C LEU A 75 15.95 -3.35 1.12
N ALA A 76 16.38 -3.51 -0.13
CA ALA A 76 16.70 -4.81 -0.70
C ALA A 76 17.91 -5.45 0.01
N ALA A 77 18.93 -4.66 0.36
CA ALA A 77 20.07 -5.12 1.14
C ALA A 77 19.63 -5.58 2.54
N ALA A 78 18.77 -4.82 3.22
CA ALA A 78 18.20 -5.21 4.51
C ALA A 78 17.42 -6.54 4.44
N VAL A 79 16.64 -6.76 3.37
CA VAL A 79 15.94 -8.04 3.13
C VAL A 79 16.91 -9.20 2.96
N VAL A 80 18.01 -9.02 2.24
CA VAL A 80 19.05 -10.04 2.08
C VAL A 80 19.72 -10.35 3.43
N GLN A 81 20.06 -9.31 4.20
CA GLN A 81 20.67 -9.48 5.53
C GLN A 81 19.72 -10.20 6.51
N ALA A 82 18.41 -10.01 6.37
CA ALA A 82 17.39 -10.74 7.12
C ALA A 82 17.16 -12.18 6.61
N GLY A 83 17.98 -12.69 5.69
CA GLY A 83 17.90 -14.06 5.15
C GLY A 83 16.71 -14.30 4.21
N ARG A 84 16.11 -13.23 3.66
CA ARG A 84 14.95 -13.31 2.75
C ARG A 84 15.37 -13.01 1.30
N GLN A 85 14.50 -13.35 0.35
CA GLN A 85 14.75 -13.14 -1.08
C GLN A 85 14.03 -11.88 -1.60
N PRO A 86 14.74 -10.83 -2.05
CA PRO A 86 14.12 -9.59 -2.55
C PRO A 86 13.20 -9.79 -3.76
N ARG A 87 13.57 -10.67 -4.70
CA ARG A 87 12.83 -10.86 -5.97
C ARG A 87 11.37 -11.28 -5.75
N ALA A 88 11.10 -12.06 -4.71
CA ALA A 88 9.73 -12.50 -4.37
C ALA A 88 8.84 -11.34 -3.88
N ARG A 89 9.42 -10.17 -3.60
CA ARG A 89 8.79 -9.02 -2.95
C ARG A 89 9.08 -7.72 -3.70
N THR A 90 9.35 -7.79 -5.00
CA THR A 90 9.79 -6.64 -5.81
C THR A 90 8.81 -5.45 -5.71
N MET A 91 7.48 -5.71 -5.76
CA MET A 91 6.48 -4.65 -5.64
C MET A 91 6.40 -4.08 -4.22
N ASP A 92 6.37 -4.95 -3.20
CA ASP A 92 6.40 -4.51 -1.79
C ASP A 92 7.63 -3.63 -1.50
N LEU A 93 8.79 -4.02 -2.03
CA LEU A 93 10.04 -3.27 -1.91
C LEU A 93 9.97 -1.92 -2.61
N LEU A 94 9.40 -1.84 -3.81
CA LEU A 94 9.19 -0.57 -4.51
C LEU A 94 8.24 0.36 -3.75
N ILE A 95 7.16 -0.18 -3.18
CA ILE A 95 6.21 0.60 -2.37
C ILE A 95 6.89 1.10 -1.09
N ALA A 96 7.65 0.26 -0.40
CA ALA A 96 8.40 0.64 0.79
C ALA A 96 9.51 1.66 0.47
N ALA A 97 10.21 1.50 -0.66
CA ALA A 97 11.22 2.43 -1.13
C ALA A 97 10.63 3.80 -1.47
N THR A 98 9.41 3.82 -2.01
CA THR A 98 8.66 5.07 -2.21
C THR A 98 8.37 5.75 -0.86
N ALA A 99 8.00 4.99 0.17
CA ALA A 99 7.78 5.56 1.50
C ALA A 99 9.08 6.10 2.12
N HIS A 100 10.17 5.35 2.01
CA HIS A 100 11.50 5.74 2.47
C HIS A 100 11.98 7.05 1.83
N ALA A 101 11.97 7.11 0.50
CA ALA A 101 12.47 8.26 -0.28
C ALA A 101 11.71 9.57 -0.01
N HIS A 102 10.51 9.49 0.55
CA HIS A 102 9.64 10.63 0.81
C HIS A 102 9.42 10.90 2.30
N ASP A 103 10.26 10.33 3.18
CA ASP A 103 10.16 10.46 4.65
C ASP A 103 8.73 10.19 5.16
N ALA A 104 8.10 9.16 4.58
CA ALA A 104 6.69 8.85 4.77
C ALA A 104 6.49 7.56 5.57
N ARG A 105 5.37 7.51 6.29
CA ARG A 105 4.88 6.26 6.89
C ARG A 105 4.31 5.35 5.82
N LEU A 106 4.61 4.06 5.88
CA LEU A 106 3.95 3.04 5.06
C LEU A 106 2.77 2.43 5.81
N TYR A 107 1.55 2.65 5.31
CA TYR A 107 0.35 2.02 5.83
C TYR A 107 0.03 0.75 5.05
N THR A 108 -0.13 -0.37 5.77
CA THR A 108 -0.41 -1.69 5.17
C THR A 108 -1.35 -2.51 6.06
N HIS A 109 -2.11 -3.44 5.47
CA HIS A 109 -2.77 -4.52 6.21
C HIS A 109 -1.84 -5.72 6.48
N ASN A 110 -0.66 -5.74 5.87
CA ASN A 110 0.27 -6.87 5.89
C ASN A 110 1.57 -6.53 6.65
N VAL A 111 1.50 -5.92 7.83
CA VAL A 111 2.68 -5.40 8.56
C VAL A 111 3.82 -6.43 8.69
N LYS A 112 3.49 -7.72 8.91
CA LYS A 112 4.44 -8.83 9.01
C LYS A 112 5.35 -9.00 7.78
N ASP A 113 4.89 -8.55 6.61
CA ASP A 113 5.61 -8.61 5.36
C ASP A 113 6.73 -7.56 5.30
N PHE A 114 6.68 -6.52 6.13
CA PHE A 114 7.59 -5.39 6.12
C PHE A 114 8.57 -5.38 7.32
N VAL A 115 8.61 -6.45 8.11
CA VAL A 115 9.49 -6.57 9.31
C VAL A 115 10.98 -6.36 8.99
N ALA A 116 11.42 -6.71 7.79
CA ALA A 116 12.82 -6.53 7.37
C ALA A 116 13.22 -5.05 7.17
N PHE A 117 12.28 -4.10 7.30
CA PHE A 117 12.49 -2.66 7.08
C PHE A 117 12.49 -1.85 8.37
N GLU A 118 12.47 -2.50 9.54
CA GLU A 118 12.57 -1.83 10.83
C GLU A 118 13.80 -0.92 10.89
N GLY A 119 13.60 0.34 11.29
CA GLY A 119 14.64 1.36 11.36
C GLY A 119 14.91 2.13 10.05
N LEU A 120 14.38 1.65 8.91
CA LEU A 120 14.45 2.36 7.63
C LEU A 120 13.12 3.06 7.34
N VAL A 121 12.00 2.34 7.44
CA VAL A 121 10.66 2.90 7.18
C VAL A 121 9.74 2.64 8.36
N GLU A 122 8.98 3.65 8.78
CA GLU A 122 7.92 3.48 9.78
C GLU A 122 6.71 2.79 9.13
N VAL A 123 6.50 1.51 9.47
CA VAL A 123 5.38 0.70 8.97
C VAL A 123 4.25 0.71 9.98
N VAL A 124 3.05 1.11 9.54
CA VAL A 124 1.87 1.26 10.38
C VAL A 124 0.76 0.34 9.89
N SER A 125 0.09 -0.36 10.81
CA SER A 125 -1.11 -1.11 10.48
C SER A 125 -2.23 -0.16 10.09
N ALA A 126 -2.87 -0.39 8.94
CA ALA A 126 -4.06 0.37 8.53
C ALA A 126 -5.31 0.10 9.40
N GLY A 127 -5.20 -0.79 10.39
CA GLY A 127 -6.23 -1.12 11.37
C GLY A 127 -7.49 -1.75 10.75
N GLN A 128 -8.47 -2.01 11.61
CA GLN A 128 -9.88 -2.12 11.22
C GLN A 128 -10.57 -0.87 11.76
N ARG A 129 -11.52 -0.30 11.00
CA ARG A 129 -12.38 0.78 11.51
C ARG A 129 -13.04 0.26 12.79
N PRO A 130 -12.91 0.93 13.97
CA PRO A 130 -13.64 0.49 15.14
C PRO A 130 -15.13 0.50 14.79
N LEU A 131 -15.83 -0.62 15.05
CA LEU A 131 -17.28 -0.66 15.05
C LEU A 131 -17.75 0.53 15.90
N GLN A 132 -18.47 1.49 15.32
CA GLN A 132 -19.08 2.55 16.12
C GLN A 132 -19.97 1.88 17.16
N ALA A 133 -19.58 1.93 18.42
CA ALA A 133 -20.45 1.56 19.52
C ALA A 133 -21.64 2.54 19.51
N GLY A 134 -22.83 2.07 19.14
CA GLY A 134 -24.08 2.79 19.31
C GLY A 134 -24.68 3.40 18.04
N GLN A 135 -25.23 2.55 17.16
CA GLN A 135 -26.51 2.89 16.54
C GLN A 135 -27.55 1.90 17.07
N PRO A 136 -28.65 2.37 17.69
CA PRO A 136 -29.68 1.47 18.20
C PRO A 136 -30.33 0.74 17.01
N ALA A 137 -30.59 -0.55 17.20
CA ALA A 137 -31.28 -1.37 16.22
C ALA A 137 -32.65 -0.71 15.86
N PRO A 138 -33.07 -0.76 14.59
CA PRO A 138 -34.39 -0.26 14.21
C PRO A 138 -35.46 -1.02 15.00
N LYS A 139 -36.31 -0.27 15.70
CA LYS A 139 -37.48 -0.82 16.39
C LYS A 139 -38.36 -1.54 15.36
N ARG A 140 -38.68 -2.80 15.66
CA ARG A 140 -39.72 -3.55 14.95
C ARG A 140 -41.09 -2.96 15.25
#